data_AF-F9DYB5-F1
#
_entry.id   AF-F9DYB5-F1
#
_cell.length_a   1.000
_cell.length_b   1.000
_cell.length_c   1.000
_cell.angle_alpha   90.00
_cell.angle_beta   90.00
_cell.angle_gamma   90.00
#
_symmetry.space_group_name_H-M   'P 1'
#
loop_
_entity.id
_entity.type
_entity.pdbx_description
1 polymer ?
#
loop_
_entity_poly.entity_id
_entity_poly.type
_entity_poly.pdbx_seq_one_letter_code
_entity_poly.pdbx_strand_id
1 'polypeptide(L)'
;MKLKLISKIQEEYKKSKLFFAIKALLSVTTIYFAIRVLIISTSGLPNSDPLPDKLNLLLFGMLFSLGLSSIVNIVEMFIYKQKEYFTLQVVSTIFILGVSIYLLFM
;
A
#
# COMPACT_ATOMS: atom_id res chain seq x y z
N MET A 1 18.52 20.85 -2.02
CA MET A 1 17.25 20.07 -1.96
C MET A 1 17.47 18.58 -1.72
N LYS A 2 18.42 17.89 -2.40
CA LYS A 2 18.72 16.45 -2.20
C LYS A 2 19.12 16.05 -0.76
N LEU A 3 19.92 16.86 -0.06
CA LEU A 3 20.40 16.56 1.30
C LEU A 3 19.28 16.43 2.35
N LYS A 4 18.19 17.21 2.22
CA LYS A 4 17.05 17.15 3.16
C LYS A 4 16.23 15.87 3.03
N LEU A 5 16.13 15.30 1.83
CA LEU A 5 15.43 14.02 1.63
C LEU A 5 16.24 12.87 2.23
N ILE A 6 17.55 12.84 1.97
CA ILE A 6 18.45 11.82 2.49
C ILE A 6 18.52 11.87 4.01
N SER A 7 18.56 13.06 4.61
CA SER A 7 18.57 13.21 6.07
C SER A 7 17.26 12.73 6.70
N LYS A 8 16.11 13.00 6.07
CA LYS A 8 14.79 12.55 6.55
C LYS A 8 14.67 11.01 6.49
N ILE A 9 15.18 10.41 5.41
CA ILE A 9 15.26 8.96 5.25
C ILE A 9 16.20 8.34 6.30
N GLN A 10 17.36 8.95 6.55
CA GLN A 10 18.27 8.50 7.60
C GLN A 10 17.67 8.63 9.00
N GLU A 11 16.88 9.67 9.25
CA GLU A 11 16.24 9.91 10.55
C GLU A 11 15.12 8.89 10.83
N GLU A 12 14.31 8.55 9.83
CA GLU A 12 13.37 7.42 9.91
C GLU A 12 14.09 6.07 10.07
N TYR A 13 15.19 5.87 9.33
CA TYR A 13 16.01 4.65 9.45
C TYR A 13 16.61 4.48 10.85
N LYS A 14 17.02 5.59 11.50
CA LYS A 14 17.57 5.60 12.85
C LYS A 14 16.51 5.36 13.93
N LYS A 15 15.28 5.83 13.72
CA LYS A 15 14.16 5.61 14.64
C LYS A 15 13.67 4.17 14.61
N SER A 16 13.52 3.57 13.43
CA SER A 16 13.02 2.19 13.34
C SER A 16 13.37 1.47 12.04
N LYS A 17 14.54 0.84 12.06
CA LYS A 17 15.05 -0.01 10.99
C LYS A 17 14.07 -1.10 10.54
N LEU A 18 13.30 -1.68 11.48
CA LEU A 18 12.29 -2.70 11.20
C LEU A 18 11.07 -2.13 10.45
N PHE A 19 10.48 -1.04 10.95
CA PHE A 19 9.33 -0.42 10.29
C PHE A 19 9.70 0.11 8.90
N PHE A 20 10.89 0.68 8.74
CA PHE A 20 11.41 1.10 7.44
C PHE A 20 11.58 -0.09 6.47
N ALA A 21 12.15 -1.21 6.93
CA ALA A 21 12.31 -2.40 6.09
C ALA A 21 10.95 -2.99 5.67
N ILE A 22 9.98 -3.06 6.59
CA ILE A 22 8.63 -3.55 6.31
C ILE A 22 7.92 -2.63 5.30
N LYS A 23 8.01 -1.30 5.49
CA LYS A 23 7.47 -0.32 4.52
C LYS A 23 8.09 -0.47 3.14
N ALA A 24 9.41 -0.61 3.06
CA ALA A 24 10.11 -0.78 1.80
C ALA A 24 9.66 -2.05 1.08
N LEU A 25 9.54 -3.17 1.82
CA LEU A 25 9.07 -4.45 1.28
C LEU A 25 7.63 -4.35 0.77
N LEU A 26 6.71 -3.81 1.59
CA LEU A 26 5.31 -3.59 1.20
C LEU A 26 5.19 -2.66 -0.01
N SER A 27 5.99 -1.61 -0.08
CA SER A 27 5.99 -0.68 -1.20
C SER A 27 6.43 -1.36 -2.50
N VAL A 28 7.52 -2.14 -2.46
CA VAL A 28 7.98 -2.92 -3.62
C VAL A 28 6.92 -3.93 -4.06
N THR A 29 6.28 -4.62 -3.12
CA THR A 29 5.18 -5.55 -3.40
C THR A 29 3.99 -4.82 -4.04
N THR A 30 3.61 -3.65 -3.52
CA THR A 30 2.52 -2.83 -4.07
C THR A 30 2.83 -2.39 -5.50
N ILE A 31 4.05 -1.94 -5.76
CA ILE A 31 4.49 -1.54 -7.11
C ILE A 31 4.43 -2.74 -8.07
N TYR A 32 4.90 -3.91 -7.63
CA TYR A 32 4.83 -5.13 -8.43
C TYR A 32 3.38 -5.47 -8.82
N PHE A 33 2.46 -5.46 -7.84
CA PHE A 33 1.05 -5.70 -8.12
C PHE A 33 0.45 -4.63 -9.04
N ALA A 34 0.75 -3.35 -8.82
CA ALA A 34 0.26 -2.25 -9.65
C ALA A 34 0.70 -2.38 -11.13
N ILE A 35 1.97 -2.70 -11.37
CA ILE A 35 2.48 -2.95 -12.73
C ILE A 35 1.74 -4.12 -13.36
N ARG A 36 1.53 -5.21 -12.60
CA ARG A 36 0.89 -6.42 -13.11
C ARG A 36 -0.60 -6.21 -13.37
N VAL A 37 -1.29 -5.40 -12.57
CA VAL A 37 -2.68 -4.94 -12.81
C VAL A 37 -2.76 -4.14 -14.10
N LEU A 38 -1.84 -3.19 -14.31
CA LEU A 38 -1.82 -2.38 -15.53
C LEU A 38 -1.64 -3.24 -16.77
N ILE A 39 -0.72 -4.20 -16.75
CA ILE A 39 -0.47 -5.13 -17.87
C ILE A 39 -1.71 -5.97 -18.18
N ILE A 40 -2.38 -6.52 -17.16
CA ILE A 40 -3.57 -7.36 -17.38
C ILE A 40 -4.74 -6.51 -17.87
N SER A 41 -4.93 -5.31 -17.31
CA SER A 41 -6.01 -4.39 -17.71
C SER A 41 -5.85 -3.91 -19.16
N THR A 42 -4.63 -3.56 -19.58
CA THR A 42 -4.37 -3.16 -20.97
C THR A 42 -4.47 -4.34 -21.94
N SER A 43 -4.16 -5.57 -21.49
CA SER A 43 -4.36 -6.77 -22.31
C SER A 43 -5.84 -7.20 -22.45
N GLY A 44 -6.69 -6.78 -21.50
CA GLY A 44 -8.15 -6.99 -21.57
C GLY A 44 -8.89 -5.91 -22.37
N LEU A 45 -8.30 -4.72 -22.56
CA LEU A 45 -8.90 -3.62 -23.33
C LEU A 45 -9.33 -3.97 -24.78
N PRO A 46 -8.63 -4.86 -25.52
CA PRO A 46 -9.04 -5.28 -26.86
C PRO A 46 -10.08 -6.41 -26.88
N ASN A 47 -10.30 -7.14 -25.78
CA ASN A 47 -11.18 -8.30 -25.71
C ASN A 47 -12.34 -8.02 -24.76
N SER A 48 -13.57 -8.05 -25.25
CA SER A 48 -14.82 -7.87 -24.49
C SER A 48 -15.12 -9.01 -23.48
N ASP A 49 -14.13 -9.86 -23.20
CA ASP A 49 -14.27 -10.96 -22.27
C ASP A 49 -14.37 -10.43 -20.83
N PRO A 50 -15.18 -11.05 -19.96
CA PRO A 50 -15.26 -10.66 -18.56
C PRO A 50 -13.84 -10.62 -17.96
N LEU A 51 -13.57 -9.55 -17.19
CA LEU A 51 -12.30 -9.36 -16.50
C LEU A 51 -11.90 -10.68 -15.84
N PRO A 52 -10.69 -11.22 -16.12
CA PRO A 52 -10.32 -12.52 -15.59
C PRO A 52 -10.32 -12.45 -14.06
N ASP A 53 -10.82 -13.49 -13.36
CA ASP A 53 -10.82 -13.57 -11.89
C ASP A 53 -9.45 -13.27 -11.27
N LYS A 54 -8.38 -13.50 -12.04
CA LYS A 54 -7.01 -13.12 -11.69
C LYS A 54 -6.81 -11.61 -11.48
N LEU A 55 -7.55 -10.74 -12.17
CA LEU A 55 -7.45 -9.29 -11.99
C LEU A 55 -8.02 -8.86 -10.63
N ASN A 56 -9.17 -9.39 -10.21
CA ASN A 56 -9.73 -9.13 -8.88
C ASN A 56 -8.76 -9.57 -7.78
N LEU A 57 -8.16 -10.77 -7.92
CA LEU A 57 -7.13 -11.27 -7.01
C LEU A 57 -5.88 -10.35 -6.98
N LEU A 58 -5.47 -9.81 -8.12
CA LEU A 58 -4.33 -8.89 -8.20
C LEU A 58 -4.64 -7.53 -7.56
N LEU A 59 -5.83 -6.98 -7.82
CA LEU A 59 -6.30 -5.73 -7.21
C LEU A 59 -6.45 -5.88 -5.70
N PHE A 60 -6.96 -7.03 -5.24
CA PHE A 60 -6.95 -7.41 -3.84
C PHE A 60 -5.55 -7.37 -3.26
N GLY A 61 -4.58 -8.06 -3.87
CA GLY A 61 -3.19 -8.08 -3.41
C GLY A 61 -2.58 -6.68 -3.31
N MET A 62 -2.87 -5.81 -4.28
CA MET A 62 -2.43 -4.41 -4.30
C MET A 62 -3.03 -3.61 -3.14
N LEU A 63 -4.36 -3.59 -3.01
CA LEU A 63 -5.07 -2.82 -1.97
C LEU A 63 -4.76 -3.35 -0.57
N PHE A 64 -4.65 -4.66 -0.41
CA PHE A 64 -4.27 -5.28 0.84
C PHE A 64 -2.86 -4.87 1.27
N SER A 65 -1.88 -4.89 0.35
CA SER A 65 -0.51 -4.45 0.63
C SER A 65 -0.45 -2.95 0.97
N LEU A 66 -1.23 -2.12 0.28
CA LEU A 66 -1.37 -0.69 0.55
C LEU A 66 -1.99 -0.43 1.95
N GLY A 67 -3.02 -1.20 2.30
CA GLY A 67 -3.66 -1.16 3.60
C GLY A 67 -2.70 -1.55 4.73
N LEU A 68 -1.95 -2.64 4.56
CA LEU A 68 -0.90 -3.07 5.49
C LEU A 68 0.19 -2.01 5.68
N SER A 69 0.63 -1.37 4.61
CA SER A 69 1.60 -0.26 4.69
C SER A 69 1.04 0.92 5.49
N SER A 70 -0.26 1.21 5.35
CA SER A 70 -0.93 2.24 6.12
C SER A 70 -1.10 1.85 7.59
N ILE A 71 -1.37 0.58 7.92
CA ILE A 71 -1.34 0.07 9.30
C ILE A 71 0.04 0.28 9.92
N VAL A 72 1.12 -0.05 9.20
CA VAL A 72 2.48 0.14 9.68
C VAL A 72 2.75 1.61 10.02
N ASN A 73 2.30 2.54 9.18
CA ASN A 73 2.36 3.98 9.48
C ASN A 73 1.56 4.37 10.73
N ILE A 74 0.35 3.83 10.90
CA ILE A 74 -0.51 4.10 12.07
C ILE A 74 0.16 3.60 13.34
N VAL A 75 0.69 2.37 13.33
CA VAL A 75 1.42 1.80 14.47
C VAL A 75 2.65 2.63 14.81
N GLU A 76 3.39 3.09 13.80
CA GLU A 76 4.54 3.98 13.99
C GLU A 76 4.11 5.32 14.61
N MET A 77 3.09 5.99 14.06
CA MET A 77 2.53 7.22 14.62
C MET A 77 2.05 7.05 16.06
N PHE A 78 1.45 5.90 16.38
CA PHE A 78 1.00 5.57 17.73
C PHE A 78 2.18 5.44 18.71
N ILE A 79 3.23 4.70 18.33
CA ILE A 79 4.44 4.51 19.14
C ILE A 79 5.15 5.85 19.38
N TYR A 80 5.28 6.68 18.35
CA TYR A 80 5.96 7.98 18.45
C TYR A 80 5.04 9.12 18.92
N LYS A 81 3.80 8.83 19.33
CA LYS A 81 2.77 9.80 19.74
C LYS A 81 2.55 10.96 18.74
N GLN A 82 2.84 10.74 17.46
CA GLN A 82 2.56 11.71 16.40
C GLN A 82 1.08 11.61 16.05
N LYS A 83 0.31 12.65 16.38
CA LYS A 83 -1.15 12.67 16.19
C LYS A 83 -1.59 13.37 14.92
N GLU A 84 -0.69 14.05 14.21
CA GLU A 84 -1.04 14.72 12.96
C GLU A 84 -1.53 13.71 11.93
N TYR A 85 -2.74 13.94 11.41
CA TYR A 85 -3.41 13.10 10.40
C TYR A 85 -3.70 11.64 10.80
N PHE A 86 -3.48 11.26 12.06
CA PHE A 86 -3.69 9.89 12.55
C PHE A 86 -5.12 9.37 12.25
N THR A 87 -6.14 10.15 12.59
CA THR A 87 -7.55 9.78 12.35
C THR A 87 -7.86 9.61 10.87
N LEU A 88 -7.35 10.53 10.03
CA LEU A 88 -7.53 10.46 8.57
C LEU A 88 -6.88 9.20 8.00
N GLN A 89 -5.69 8.86 8.50
CA GLN A 89 -4.95 7.69 8.09
C GLN A 89 -5.64 6.38 8.51
N VAL A 90 -6.22 6.34 9.72
CA VAL A 90 -7.04 5.21 10.19
C VAL A 90 -8.27 5.01 9.31
N VAL A 91 -9.03 6.07 9.04
CA VAL A 91 -10.24 5.99 8.19
C VAL A 91 -9.88 5.53 6.77
N SER A 92 -8.83 6.10 6.18
CA SER A 92 -8.35 5.70 4.86
C SER A 92 -7.94 4.23 4.82
N THR A 93 -7.23 3.76 5.85
CA THR A 93 -6.80 2.36 5.95
C THR A 93 -7.98 1.40 6.04
N ILE A 94 -8.98 1.73 6.86
CA ILE A 94 -10.22 0.93 6.96
C ILE A 94 -10.94 0.88 5.63
N PHE A 95 -11.03 2.02 4.92
CA PHE A 95 -11.66 2.08 3.62
C PHE A 95 -10.92 1.23 2.58
N ILE A 96 -9.60 1.37 2.48
CA ILE A 96 -8.75 0.60 1.55
C ILE A 96 -8.87 -0.91 1.82
N LEU A 97 -8.81 -1.33 3.08
CA LEU A 97 -8.95 -2.74 3.46
C LEU A 97 -10.37 -3.26 3.23
N GLY A 98 -11.39 -2.45 3.49
CA GLY A 98 -12.79 -2.79 3.20
C GLY A 98 -13.03 -3.03 1.71
N VAL A 99 -12.55 -2.13 0.85
CA VAL A 99 -12.62 -2.29 -0.60
C VAL A 99 -11.82 -3.51 -1.06
N SER A 100 -10.64 -3.75 -0.46
CA SER A 100 -9.86 -4.97 -0.72
C SER A 100 -10.69 -6.22 -0.44
N ILE A 101 -11.28 -6.33 0.75
CA ILE A 101 -12.09 -7.49 1.14
C ILE A 101 -13.28 -7.66 0.19
N TYR A 102 -13.95 -6.58 -0.19
CA TYR A 102 -15.05 -6.62 -1.15
C TYR A 102 -14.64 -7.23 -2.50
N LEU A 103 -13.48 -6.87 -3.04
CA LEU A 103 -12.96 -7.44 -4.29
C LEU A 103 -12.59 -8.93 -4.18
N LEU A 104 -12.36 -9.45 -2.98
CA LEU A 104 -12.09 -10.88 -2.77
C LEU A 104 -13.37 -11.72 -2.74
N PHE A 105 -14.51 -11.11 -2.37
CA PHE A 105 -15.81 -11.76 -2.30
C PHE A 105 -16.67 -11.57 -3.56
N MET A 106 -16.17 -10.83 -4.56
CA MET A 106 -16.82 -10.56 -5.84
C MET A 106 -16.25 -11.45 -6.95
#